data_AF-A0AAW6BUQ9-F1
#
_entry.id   AF-A0AAW6BUQ9-F1
#
_cell.length_a   1.000
_cell.length_b   1.000
_cell.length_c   1.000
_cell.angle_alpha   90.00
_cell.angle_beta   90.00
_cell.angle_gamma   90.00
#
_symmetry.space_group_name_H-M   'P 1'
#
loop_
_entity.id
_entity.type
_entity.pdbx_description
1 polymer ?
#
loop_
_entity_poly.entity_id
_entity_poly.type
_entity_poly.pdbx_seq_one_letter_code
_entity_poly.pdbx_strand_id
1 'polypeptide(L)'
;MERITVPGPDGGFSVPAGLEQEAAERLGRYEDAYERLTARRSELAGRMEALKAQGKQKTAQFRELFAEKLTIQNTLTLWETYGIH
;
A
#
# COMPACT_ATOMS: atom_id res chain seq x y z
N MET A 1 6.59 16.40 4.39
CA MET A 1 6.61 16.64 2.94
C MET A 1 5.77 17.87 2.66
N GLU A 2 6.26 18.79 1.84
CA GLU A 2 5.48 19.95 1.42
C GLU A 2 4.39 19.53 0.42
N ARG A 3 3.15 19.96 0.66
CA ARG A 3 1.98 19.59 -0.15
C ARG A 3 1.96 20.40 -1.45
N ILE A 4 1.96 19.72 -2.60
CA ILE A 4 1.85 20.37 -3.93
C ILE A 4 0.38 20.64 -4.30
N THR A 5 -0.51 19.70 -4.02
CA THR A 5 -1.91 19.78 -4.42
C THR A 5 -2.70 20.81 -3.60
N VAL A 6 -3.50 21.63 -4.28
CA VAL A 6 -4.44 22.58 -3.68
C VAL A 6 -5.86 22.00 -3.73
N PRO A 7 -6.66 22.09 -2.66
CA PRO A 7 -8.07 21.66 -2.71
C PRO A 7 -8.87 22.56 -3.65
N GLY A 8 -9.64 21.93 -4.54
CA GLY A 8 -10.61 22.60 -5.42
C GLY A 8 -11.98 22.75 -4.75
N PRO A 9 -12.85 23.63 -5.28
CA PRO A 9 -14.19 23.87 -4.74
C PRO A 9 -15.11 22.64 -4.77
N ASP A 10 -14.85 21.69 -5.68
CA ASP A 10 -15.67 20.48 -5.87
C ASP A 10 -15.16 19.26 -5.07
N GLY A 11 -14.26 19.48 -4.09
CA GLY A 11 -13.65 18.40 -3.30
C GLY A 11 -12.51 17.65 -4.01
N GLY A 12 -12.19 18.01 -5.25
CA GLY A 12 -11.01 17.52 -5.97
C GLY A 12 -9.71 18.25 -5.59
N PHE A 13 -8.63 17.93 -6.31
CA PHE A 13 -7.33 18.57 -6.13
C PHE A 13 -6.82 19.14 -7.46
N SER A 14 -6.17 20.30 -7.41
CA SER A 14 -5.45 20.90 -8.54
C SER A 14 -3.96 20.99 -8.23
N VAL A 15 -3.15 20.99 -9.29
CA VAL A 15 -1.70 21.21 -9.21
C VAL A 15 -1.42 22.63 -9.71
N PRO A 16 -0.61 23.44 -9.01
CA PRO A 16 -0.18 24.74 -9.50
C PRO A 16 0.59 24.61 -10.83
N ALA A 17 0.43 25.61 -11.71
CA ALA A 17 1.11 25.62 -12.99
C ALA A 17 2.64 25.52 -12.83
N GLY A 18 3.28 24.63 -13.60
CA GLY A 18 4.71 24.36 -13.56
C GLY A 18 5.14 23.28 -12.56
N LEU A 19 4.22 22.71 -11.77
CA LEU A 19 4.49 21.61 -10.83
C LEU A 19 3.89 20.27 -11.29
N GLU A 20 3.34 20.20 -12.50
CA GLU A 20 2.62 19.02 -13.02
C GLU A 20 3.53 17.79 -13.07
N GLN A 21 4.76 17.96 -13.57
CA GLN A 21 5.72 16.86 -13.65
C GLN A 21 6.12 16.35 -12.25
N GLU A 22 6.36 17.25 -11.30
CA GLU A 22 6.70 16.85 -9.92
C GLU A 22 5.51 16.14 -9.25
N ALA A 23 4.29 16.64 -9.45
CA ALA A 23 3.08 15.99 -8.96
C ALA A 23 2.90 14.59 -9.57
N ALA A 24 3.12 14.44 -10.88
CA ALA A 24 3.06 13.15 -11.57
C ALA A 24 4.10 12.16 -11.04
N GLU A 25 5.34 12.58 -10.83
CA GLU A 25 6.36 11.71 -10.25
C GLU A 25 6.04 11.30 -8.81
N ARG A 26 5.45 12.19 -8.01
CA ARG A 26 5.03 11.82 -6.65
C ARG A 26 3.87 10.82 -6.70
N LEU A 27 2.89 11.03 -7.59
CA LEU A 27 1.79 10.09 -7.79
C LEU A 27 2.31 8.72 -8.25
N GLY A 28 3.21 8.67 -9.22
CA GLY A 28 3.82 7.42 -9.67
C GLY A 28 4.54 6.66 -8.56
N ARG A 29 5.25 7.35 -7.66
CA ARG A 29 5.87 6.70 -6.48
C ARG A 29 4.83 6.16 -5.49
N TYR A 30 3.66 6.79 -5.37
CA TYR A 30 2.56 6.27 -4.57
C TYR A 30 1.93 5.02 -5.21
N GLU A 31 1.75 5.03 -6.54
CA GLU A 31 1.26 3.89 -7.32
C GLU A 31 2.23 2.70 -7.22
N ASP A 32 3.53 2.91 -7.42
CA ASP A 32 4.59 1.90 -7.23
C ASP A 32 4.56 1.29 -5.81
N ALA A 33 4.36 2.14 -4.79
CA ALA A 33 4.27 1.69 -3.41
C ALA A 33 3.03 0.84 -3.17
N TYR A 34 1.88 1.22 -3.74
CA TYR A 34 0.65 0.46 -3.66
C TYR A 34 0.79 -0.92 -4.33
N GLU A 35 1.30 -0.96 -5.56
CA GLU A 35 1.54 -2.21 -6.29
C GLU A 35 2.46 -3.14 -5.50
N ARG A 36 3.57 -2.59 -4.97
CA ARG A 36 4.51 -3.34 -4.16
C ARG A 36 3.87 -3.93 -2.90
N LEU A 37 3.07 -3.14 -2.17
CA LEU A 37 2.39 -3.61 -0.97
C LEU A 37 1.37 -4.72 -1.30
N THR A 38 0.59 -4.54 -2.36
CA THR A 38 -0.41 -5.52 -2.80
C THR A 38 0.23 -6.82 -3.28
N ALA A 39 1.32 -6.74 -4.05
CA ALA A 39 2.11 -7.89 -4.48
C ALA A 39 2.70 -8.63 -3.27
N ARG A 40 3.30 -7.90 -2.34
CA ARG A 40 3.89 -8.49 -1.12
C ARG A 40 2.84 -9.16 -0.24
N ARG A 41 1.66 -8.55 -0.04
CA ARG A 41 0.54 -9.16 0.69
C ARG A 41 0.11 -10.49 0.07
N SER A 42 0.05 -10.55 -1.26
CA SER A 42 -0.31 -11.76 -2.01
C SER A 42 0.75 -12.85 -1.90
N GLU A 43 2.03 -12.47 -2.01
CA GLU A 43 3.16 -13.36 -1.81
C GLU A 43 3.18 -13.96 -0.39
N LEU A 44 2.98 -13.14 0.64
CA LEU A 44 2.92 -13.59 2.04
C LEU A 44 1.78 -14.60 2.24
N ALA A 45 0.62 -14.36 1.64
CA ALA A 45 -0.49 -15.30 1.69
C ALA A 45 -0.11 -16.66 1.10
N GLY A 46 0.54 -16.68 -0.08
CA GLY A 46 1.02 -17.92 -0.69
C GLY A 46 2.04 -18.67 0.16
N ARG A 47 3.03 -17.96 0.74
CA ARG A 47 4.02 -18.54 1.65
C ARG A 47 3.38 -19.12 2.91
N MET A 48 2.40 -18.42 3.47
CA MET A 48 1.64 -18.90 4.62
C MET A 48 0.85 -20.17 4.29
N GLU A 49 0.16 -20.25 3.15
CA GLU A 49 -0.55 -21.46 2.73
C GLU A 49 0.40 -22.65 2.56
N ALA A 50 1.59 -22.44 2.00
CA ALA A 50 2.61 -23.49 1.91
C ALA A 50 3.06 -24.01 3.29
N LEU A 51 3.20 -23.12 4.29
CA LEU A 51 3.49 -23.52 5.67
C LEU A 51 2.31 -24.26 6.33
N LYS A 52 1.07 -23.86 6.04
CA LYS A 52 -0.13 -24.55 6.52
C LYS A 52 -0.19 -25.99 6.00
N ALA A 53 0.07 -26.21 4.71
CA ALA A 53 0.12 -27.54 4.10
C ALA A 53 1.18 -28.46 4.74
N GLN A 54 2.24 -27.87 5.30
CA GLN A 54 3.28 -28.59 6.05
C GLN A 54 2.99 -28.72 7.56
N GLY A 55 1.83 -28.26 8.05
CA GLY A 55 1.49 -28.28 9.48
C GLY A 55 2.24 -27.25 10.34
N LYS A 56 2.93 -26.28 9.74
CA LYS A 56 3.85 -25.34 10.41
C LYS A 56 3.20 -24.04 10.92
N GLN A 57 1.91 -24.06 11.22
CA GLN A 57 1.12 -22.87 11.58
C GLN A 57 1.52 -22.22 12.92
N LYS A 58 2.13 -22.99 13.84
CA LYS A 58 2.51 -22.49 15.17
C LYS A 58 3.95 -22.00 15.27
N THR A 59 4.69 -22.03 14.16
CA THR A 59 6.11 -21.65 14.10
C THR A 59 6.31 -20.14 14.20
N ALA A 60 7.51 -19.70 14.62
CA ALA A 60 7.89 -18.29 14.61
C ALA A 60 7.78 -17.68 13.21
N GLN A 61 8.27 -18.41 12.20
CA GLN A 61 8.18 -18.01 10.79
C GLN A 61 6.74 -17.71 10.35
N PHE A 62 5.77 -18.56 10.69
CA PHE A 62 4.37 -18.30 10.34
C PHE A 62 3.84 -17.03 11.02
N ARG A 63 4.18 -16.82 12.30
CA ARG A 63 3.76 -15.62 13.05
C ARG A 63 4.36 -14.34 12.49
N GLU A 64 5.63 -14.37 12.07
CA GLU A 64 6.29 -13.24 11.41
C GLU A 64 5.62 -12.89 10.09
N LEU A 65 5.38 -13.88 9.22
CA LEU A 65 4.68 -13.65 7.95
C LEU A 65 3.25 -13.14 8.17
N PHE A 66 2.55 -13.65 9.19
CA PHE A 66 1.21 -13.18 9.54
C PHE A 66 1.23 -11.73 10.02
N ALA A 67 2.17 -11.37 10.89
CA ALA A 67 2.30 -9.99 11.39
C ALA A 67 2.63 -9.01 10.26
N GLU A 68 3.52 -9.38 9.35
CA GLU A 68 3.84 -8.58 8.17
C GLU A 68 2.61 -8.40 7.28
N LYS A 69 1.88 -9.48 6.97
CA LYS A 69 0.66 -9.44 6.16
C LYS A 69 -0.40 -8.54 6.78
N LEU A 70 -0.62 -8.65 8.09
CA LEU A 70 -1.59 -7.84 8.82
C LEU A 70 -1.20 -6.35 8.79
N THR A 71 0.08 -6.05 8.93
CA THR A 71 0.59 -4.67 8.86
C THR A 71 0.31 -4.06 7.49
N ILE A 72 0.64 -4.78 6.41
CA ILE A 72 0.35 -4.32 5.04
C ILE A 72 -1.15 -4.15 4.81
N GLN A 73 -1.97 -5.10 5.29
CA GLN A 73 -3.43 -5.00 5.17
C GLN A 73 -3.96 -3.75 5.88
N ASN A 74 -3.50 -3.46 7.10
CA ASN A 74 -3.93 -2.27 7.83
C ASN A 74 -3.52 -0.98 7.11
N THR A 75 -2.32 -0.93 6.51
CA THR A 75 -1.88 0.22 5.71
C THR A 75 -2.77 0.42 4.49
N LEU A 76 -3.06 -0.64 3.73
CA LEU A 76 -3.93 -0.57 2.55
C LEU A 76 -5.36 -0.15 2.94
N THR A 77 -5.92 -0.70 4.02
CA THR A 77 -7.24 -0.29 4.53
C THR A 77 -7.26 1.18 4.95
N LEU A 78 -6.19 1.69 5.55
CA LEU A 78 -6.10 3.12 5.84
C LEU A 78 -6.12 3.94 4.53
N TRP A 79 -5.38 3.52 3.51
CA TRP A 79 -5.31 4.22 2.22
C TRP A 79 -6.65 4.21 1.48
N GLU A 80 -7.41 3.12 1.57
CA GLU A 80 -8.78 3.02 1.03
C GLU A 80 -9.71 4.10 1.64
N THR A 81 -9.51 4.48 2.92
CA THR A 81 -10.32 5.55 3.55
C THR A 81 -10.07 6.93 2.95
N TYR A 82 -8.96 7.10 2.22
CA TYR A 82 -8.62 8.29 1.45
C TYR A 82 -8.88 8.13 -0.05
N GLY A 83 -9.50 7.02 -0.49
CA GLY A 83 -9.80 6.73 -1.89
C GLY A 83 -8.60 6.29 -2.74
N ILE A 84 -7.53 5.80 -2.10
CA ILE A 84 -6.34 5.28 -2.79
C ILE A 84 -6.52 3.77 -2.99
N HIS A 85 -6.42 3.30 -4.24
CA HIS A 85 -6.68 1.93 -4.67
C HIS A 85 -5.71 1.43 -5.73
#